data_AF-A0AAV4ZAM7-F1
#
_entry.id   AF-A0AAV4ZAM7-F1
#
_cell.length_a   1.000
_cell.length_b   1.000
_cell.length_c   1.000
_cell.angle_alpha   90.00
_cell.angle_beta   90.00
_cell.angle_gamma   90.00
#
_symmetry.space_group_name_H-M   'P 1'
#
loop_
_entity.id
_entity.type
_entity.pdbx_description
1 polymer ?
#
loop_
_entity_poly.entity_id
_entity_poly.type
_entity_poly.pdbx_seq_one_letter_code
_entity_poly.pdbx_strand_id
1 'polypeptide(L)'
;MAAEQVRRGRGWKRHLAPFLGLTALLAGFASAVSVGAHLLRPNAYTSVTSIETRPDFHDPALLARAWALPVAAAYRRRPYEYQRNPSFCGPATVANLLRSLGVDFSQADVLRGTTFQPWFGVLVNGLTLEELADLIRRRLDRQVHVVRDLSLPAFRDLMKSGNDPRKRLIVNFHRGPLFGRGAGHFSPILGYLPSQDLVFVGDVNGDYRPFLVSSERLWRAVATHDNTSGKSRGLLIVDVTRSEVVDESVEGRW
;
A
#
# COMPACT_ATOMS: atom_id res chain seq x y z
N MET A 1 -61.65 -40.87 -34.87
CA MET A 1 -62.57 -40.22 -33.91
C MET A 1 -61.80 -39.09 -33.25
N ALA A 2 -61.94 -37.87 -33.77
CA ALA A 2 -62.60 -36.73 -33.12
C ALA A 2 -61.89 -36.33 -31.79
N ALA A 3 -61.31 -35.14 -31.65
CA ALA A 3 -62.00 -33.88 -31.80
C ALA A 3 -61.10 -32.71 -32.26
N GLU A 4 -61.79 -31.79 -32.91
CA GLU A 4 -61.36 -30.50 -33.46
C GLU A 4 -61.76 -29.36 -32.50
N GLN A 5 -61.20 -28.18 -32.76
CA GLN A 5 -61.51 -26.83 -32.23
C GLN A 5 -60.62 -26.40 -31.03
N VAL A 6 -60.04 -25.21 -30.97
CA VAL A 6 -60.55 -23.89 -31.38
C VAL A 6 -59.42 -22.96 -31.89
N ARG A 7 -59.77 -22.25 -32.95
CA ARG A 7 -59.12 -21.14 -33.64
C ARG A 7 -59.32 -19.82 -32.88
N ARG A 8 -58.32 -18.92 -32.82
CA ARG A 8 -58.40 -17.48 -33.21
C ARG A 8 -57.27 -16.64 -32.59
N GLY A 9 -56.56 -15.93 -33.47
CA GLY A 9 -55.56 -14.95 -33.09
C GLY A 9 -56.16 -13.63 -32.58
N ARG A 10 -55.28 -12.86 -31.95
CA ARG A 10 -55.32 -11.39 -31.94
C ARG A 10 -53.91 -10.88 -31.67
N GLY A 11 -53.33 -10.23 -32.67
CA GLY A 11 -52.02 -9.61 -32.55
C GLY A 11 -52.05 -8.46 -31.55
N TRP A 12 -51.06 -8.42 -30.67
CA TRP A 12 -50.71 -7.21 -29.93
C TRP A 12 -49.21 -7.04 -30.05
N LYS A 13 -48.77 -6.19 -30.99
CA LYS A 13 -47.41 -5.66 -30.97
C LYS A 13 -47.30 -4.79 -29.71
N ARG A 14 -46.72 -5.35 -28.64
CA ARG A 14 -46.29 -4.58 -27.48
C ARG A 14 -45.00 -3.86 -27.87
N HIS A 15 -45.12 -2.58 -28.17
CA HIS A 15 -44.00 -1.64 -28.10
C HIS A 15 -43.51 -1.61 -26.64
N LEU A 16 -42.42 -2.28 -26.34
CA LEU A 16 -41.71 -2.22 -25.06
C LEU A 16 -40.26 -1.82 -25.32
N ALA A 17 -40.05 -0.54 -25.58
CA ALA A 17 -38.81 0.18 -25.31
C ALA A 17 -39.17 1.67 -25.32
N PRO A 18 -39.27 2.31 -24.14
CA PRO A 18 -38.10 3.06 -23.66
C PRO A 18 -38.09 3.14 -22.12
N PHE A 19 -37.61 2.12 -21.42
CA PHE A 19 -37.34 2.24 -19.97
C PHE A 19 -35.91 1.88 -19.57
N LEU A 20 -35.11 1.30 -20.47
CA LEU A 20 -33.70 0.97 -20.21
C LEU A 20 -32.73 2.15 -20.45
N GLY A 21 -33.13 3.18 -21.20
CA GLY A 21 -32.28 4.34 -21.46
C GLY A 21 -32.21 5.35 -20.31
N LEU A 22 -33.33 5.53 -19.58
CA LEU A 22 -33.43 6.58 -18.55
C LEU A 22 -32.72 6.19 -17.24
N THR A 23 -32.73 4.90 -16.87
CA THR A 23 -32.01 4.41 -15.69
C THR A 23 -30.49 4.44 -15.88
N ALA A 24 -29.99 4.13 -17.08
CA ALA A 24 -28.57 4.24 -17.41
C ALA A 24 -28.08 5.70 -17.40
N LEU A 25 -28.90 6.64 -17.89
CA LEU A 25 -28.62 8.08 -17.85
C LEU A 25 -28.64 8.66 -16.43
N LEU A 26 -29.59 8.26 -15.58
CA LEU A 26 -29.66 8.70 -14.18
C LEU A 26 -28.54 8.11 -13.32
N ALA A 27 -28.19 6.83 -13.53
CA ALA A 27 -27.04 6.22 -12.88
C ALA A 27 -25.71 6.87 -13.33
N GLY A 28 -25.59 7.21 -14.63
CA GLY A 28 -24.45 7.94 -15.17
C GLY A 28 -24.34 9.36 -14.60
N PHE A 29 -25.47 10.08 -14.46
CA PHE A 29 -25.50 11.43 -13.86
C PHE A 29 -25.18 11.42 -12.36
N ALA A 30 -25.77 10.49 -11.58
CA ALA A 30 -25.46 10.34 -10.17
C ALA A 30 -23.97 10.04 -9.95
N SER A 31 -23.40 9.15 -10.77
CA SER A 31 -21.97 8.82 -10.74
C SER A 31 -21.09 10.02 -11.11
N ALA A 32 -21.45 10.78 -12.15
CA ALA A 32 -20.73 11.97 -12.57
C ALA A 32 -20.80 13.09 -11.52
N VAL A 33 -21.94 13.27 -10.85
CA VAL A 33 -22.10 14.24 -9.76
C VAL A 33 -21.28 13.84 -8.52
N SER A 34 -21.24 12.56 -8.15
CA SER A 34 -20.40 12.08 -7.05
C SER A 34 -18.89 12.20 -7.35
N VAL A 35 -18.47 11.90 -8.58
CA VAL A 35 -17.09 12.13 -9.03
C VAL A 35 -16.75 13.61 -9.06
N GLY A 36 -17.67 14.46 -9.56
CA GLY A 36 -17.52 15.92 -9.54
C GLY A 36 -17.40 16.48 -8.13
N ALA A 37 -18.21 16.01 -7.17
CA ALA A 37 -18.14 16.44 -5.78
C ALA A 37 -16.82 16.04 -5.09
N HIS A 38 -16.24 14.88 -5.44
CA HIS A 38 -14.93 14.47 -4.93
C HIS A 38 -13.77 15.28 -5.52
N LEU A 39 -13.86 15.67 -6.80
CA LEU A 39 -12.87 16.53 -7.47
C LEU A 39 -12.94 17.99 -7.00
N LEU A 40 -14.10 18.42 -6.47
CA LEU A 40 -14.34 19.78 -5.96
C LEU A 40 -14.04 19.93 -4.45
N ARG A 41 -13.64 18.87 -3.74
CA ARG A 41 -13.23 18.99 -2.34
C ARG A 41 -11.89 19.73 -2.26
N PRO A 42 -11.79 20.84 -1.51
CA PRO A 42 -10.53 21.52 -1.29
C PRO A 42 -9.50 20.53 -0.74
N ASN A 43 -8.28 20.56 -1.28
CA ASN A 43 -7.18 19.78 -0.73
C ASN A 43 -6.98 20.17 0.74
N ALA A 44 -7.33 19.27 1.68
CA ALA A 44 -7.24 19.52 3.11
C ALA A 44 -5.80 19.81 3.60
N TYR A 45 -4.80 19.61 2.75
CA TYR A 45 -3.39 19.77 3.07
C TYR A 45 -2.73 20.99 2.42
N THR A 46 -3.48 21.95 1.85
CA THR A 46 -2.88 23.15 1.23
C THR A 46 -2.05 24.01 2.19
N SER A 47 -2.36 23.98 3.50
CA SER A 47 -1.62 24.71 4.54
C SER A 47 -0.37 23.97 5.04
N VAL A 48 -0.14 22.75 4.56
CA VAL A 48 0.98 21.91 5.02
C VAL A 48 2.26 22.32 4.28
N THR A 49 3.23 22.85 5.01
CA THR A 49 4.59 23.08 4.47
C THR A 49 5.23 21.75 4.08
N SER A 50 5.61 21.58 2.81
CA SER A 50 6.22 20.33 2.34
C SER A 50 7.53 20.03 3.07
N ILE A 51 7.77 18.75 3.39
CA ILE A 51 9.08 18.32 3.92
C ILE A 51 10.20 18.46 2.89
N GLU A 52 9.90 18.55 1.58
CA GLU A 52 10.90 18.74 0.52
C GLU A 52 11.73 20.02 0.68
N THR A 53 11.19 21.03 1.36
CA THR A 53 11.90 22.29 1.63
C THR A 53 12.72 22.26 2.92
N ARG A 54 12.63 21.17 3.70
CA ARG A 54 13.37 21.05 4.95
C ARG A 54 14.82 20.63 4.67
N PRO A 55 15.79 21.17 5.42
CA PRO A 55 17.21 20.85 5.23
C PRO A 55 17.51 19.37 5.51
N ASP A 56 16.76 18.74 6.41
CA ASP A 56 16.96 17.34 6.80
C ASP A 56 16.46 16.32 5.77
N PHE A 57 15.58 16.71 4.82
CA PHE A 57 14.93 15.80 3.88
C PHE A 57 15.91 14.97 3.03
N HIS A 58 16.94 15.64 2.49
CA HIS A 58 18.01 15.04 1.71
C HIS A 58 19.40 15.58 2.11
N ASP A 59 19.60 15.86 3.40
CA ASP A 59 20.94 16.23 3.89
C ASP A 59 21.95 15.10 3.57
N PRO A 60 23.06 15.38 2.85
CA PRO A 60 23.99 14.34 2.42
C PRO A 60 24.64 13.57 3.56
N ALA A 61 24.96 14.23 4.68
CA ALA A 61 25.62 13.59 5.82
C ALA A 61 24.63 12.69 6.58
N LEU A 62 23.40 13.14 6.77
CA LEU A 62 22.35 12.34 7.39
C LEU A 62 21.95 11.15 6.50
N LEU A 63 21.83 11.33 5.19
CA LEU A 63 21.58 10.23 4.26
C LEU A 63 22.71 9.21 4.26
N ALA A 64 23.98 9.65 4.28
CA ALA A 64 25.12 8.74 4.38
C ALA A 64 25.05 7.90 5.66
N ARG A 65 24.72 8.53 6.81
CA ARG A 65 24.51 7.83 8.08
C ARG A 65 23.33 6.86 8.02
N ALA A 66 22.21 7.26 7.42
CA ALA A 66 21.02 6.44 7.30
C ALA A 66 21.26 5.21 6.40
N TRP A 67 21.98 5.38 5.29
CA TRP A 67 22.35 4.27 4.41
C TRP A 67 23.37 3.30 5.01
N ALA A 68 24.10 3.72 6.05
CA ALA A 68 25.01 2.85 6.80
C ALA A 68 24.27 1.95 7.82
N LEU A 69 22.97 2.17 8.06
CA LEU A 69 22.19 1.34 8.98
C LEU A 69 22.06 -0.10 8.45
N PRO A 70 22.03 -1.13 9.33
CA PRO A 70 22.03 -2.54 8.91
C PRO A 70 20.88 -2.92 7.97
N VAL A 71 19.67 -2.41 8.23
CA VAL A 71 18.50 -2.67 7.39
C VAL A 71 18.66 -1.99 6.02
N ALA A 72 19.03 -0.71 5.98
CA ALA A 72 19.28 0.03 4.75
C ALA A 72 20.36 -0.64 3.87
N ALA A 73 21.44 -1.14 4.48
CA ALA A 73 22.49 -1.87 3.78
C ALA A 73 21.96 -3.14 3.07
N ALA A 74 20.98 -3.83 3.65
CA ALA A 74 20.35 -4.99 3.01
C ALA A 74 19.57 -4.62 1.73
N TYR A 75 18.91 -3.45 1.71
CA TYR A 75 18.22 -2.93 0.53
C TYR A 75 19.16 -2.43 -0.58
N ARG A 76 20.42 -2.10 -0.25
CA ARG A 76 21.44 -1.66 -1.23
C ARG A 76 22.15 -2.80 -1.96
N ARG A 77 21.95 -4.05 -1.55
CA ARG A 77 22.62 -5.21 -2.17
C ARG A 77 22.19 -5.46 -3.62
N ARG A 78 21.07 -4.87 -4.04
CA ARG A 78 20.51 -4.96 -5.39
C ARG A 78 20.00 -3.58 -5.83
N PRO A 79 19.81 -3.35 -7.13
CA PRO A 79 19.15 -2.15 -7.62
C PRO A 79 17.78 -1.95 -6.96
N TYR A 80 17.54 -0.72 -6.51
CA TYR A 80 16.28 -0.35 -5.86
C TYR A 80 15.15 -0.30 -6.88
N GLU A 81 14.03 -0.96 -6.58
CA GLU A 81 12.86 -1.01 -7.47
C GLU A 81 12.01 0.25 -7.27
N TYR A 82 11.92 1.10 -8.28
CA TYR A 82 10.95 2.20 -8.29
C TYR A 82 9.62 1.76 -8.90
N GLN A 83 8.52 2.30 -8.37
CA GLN A 83 7.19 2.02 -8.88
C GLN A 83 7.07 2.45 -10.34
N ARG A 84 6.49 1.59 -11.18
CA ARG A 84 6.32 1.89 -12.60
C ARG A 84 5.28 2.95 -12.90
N ASN A 85 4.31 3.13 -11.99
CA ASN A 85 3.27 4.15 -12.09
C ASN A 85 2.65 4.43 -10.70
N PRO A 86 1.77 5.45 -10.54
CA PRO A 86 1.23 5.84 -9.24
C PRO A 86 0.52 4.75 -8.43
N SER A 87 -0.05 3.73 -9.09
CA SER A 87 -0.77 2.63 -8.41
C SER A 87 0.14 1.48 -7.93
N PHE A 88 1.45 1.55 -8.25
CA PHE A 88 2.39 0.45 -8.07
C PHE A 88 3.30 0.55 -6.84
N CYS A 89 3.06 1.51 -5.95
CA CYS A 89 3.85 1.67 -4.73
C CYS A 89 3.84 0.41 -3.84
N GLY A 90 2.69 -0.29 -3.73
CA GLY A 90 2.59 -1.56 -3.01
C GLY A 90 3.49 -2.66 -3.62
N PRO A 91 3.30 -3.05 -4.89
CA PRO A 91 4.15 -4.05 -5.53
C PRO A 91 5.65 -3.71 -5.53
N ALA A 92 6.03 -2.44 -5.74
CA ALA A 92 7.43 -2.01 -5.69
C ALA A 92 8.00 -2.13 -4.27
N THR A 93 7.21 -1.80 -3.25
CA THR A 93 7.59 -1.98 -1.85
C THR A 93 7.84 -3.46 -1.52
N VAL A 94 6.98 -4.37 -1.97
CA VAL A 94 7.15 -5.82 -1.74
C VAL A 94 8.34 -6.37 -2.53
N ALA A 95 8.57 -5.91 -3.75
CA ALA A 95 9.76 -6.30 -4.52
C ALA A 95 11.06 -5.90 -3.79
N ASN A 96 11.14 -4.68 -3.28
CA ASN A 96 12.28 -4.22 -2.48
C ASN A 96 12.42 -5.01 -1.17
N LEU A 97 11.30 -5.30 -0.47
CA LEU A 97 11.29 -6.17 0.70
C LEU A 97 11.97 -7.52 0.38
N LEU A 98 11.51 -8.22 -0.65
CA LEU A 98 12.03 -9.52 -1.07
C LEU A 98 13.51 -9.47 -1.48
N ARG A 99 13.90 -8.43 -2.24
CA ARG A 99 15.30 -8.19 -2.62
C ARG A 99 16.21 -7.97 -1.42
N SER A 100 15.73 -7.30 -0.37
CA SER A 100 16.47 -7.11 0.88
C SER A 100 16.69 -8.42 1.65
N LEU A 101 15.91 -9.46 1.35
CA LEU A 101 15.99 -10.80 1.94
C LEU A 101 16.79 -11.79 1.07
N GLY A 102 17.39 -11.32 -0.03
CA GLY A 102 18.19 -12.20 -0.89
C GLY A 102 17.46 -12.73 -2.12
N VAL A 103 16.15 -12.48 -2.25
CA VAL A 103 15.32 -13.04 -3.33
C VAL A 103 15.12 -12.00 -4.42
N ASP A 104 15.50 -12.32 -5.66
CA ASP A 104 15.28 -11.39 -6.77
C ASP A 104 13.82 -11.43 -7.25
N PHE A 105 13.12 -10.30 -7.12
CA PHE A 105 11.72 -10.15 -7.47
C PHE A 105 11.50 -8.81 -8.16
N SER A 106 10.70 -8.81 -9.23
CA SER A 106 10.15 -7.61 -9.85
C SER A 106 8.72 -7.33 -9.34
N GLN A 107 8.20 -6.14 -9.63
CA GLN A 107 6.79 -5.80 -9.42
C GLN A 107 5.83 -6.79 -10.11
N ALA A 108 6.23 -7.35 -11.26
CA ALA A 108 5.43 -8.34 -11.98
C ALA A 108 5.44 -9.70 -11.29
N ASP A 109 6.60 -10.15 -10.78
CA ASP A 109 6.71 -11.40 -9.99
C ASP A 109 5.85 -11.33 -8.73
N VAL A 110 5.84 -10.16 -8.07
CA VAL A 110 5.01 -9.93 -6.89
C VAL A 110 3.53 -10.15 -7.18
N LEU A 111 3.01 -9.74 -8.34
CA LEU A 111 1.58 -9.85 -8.69
C LEU A 111 1.19 -11.18 -9.37
N ARG A 112 2.14 -11.92 -9.93
CA ARG A 112 1.90 -13.13 -10.74
C ARG A 112 1.04 -14.17 -10.00
N GLY A 113 -0.11 -14.53 -10.54
CA GLY A 113 -1.00 -15.54 -9.93
C GLY A 113 -1.77 -15.06 -8.70
N THR A 114 -1.89 -13.74 -8.51
CA THR A 114 -2.79 -13.15 -7.49
C THR A 114 -4.07 -12.60 -8.13
N THR A 115 -5.04 -12.22 -7.32
CA THR A 115 -6.27 -11.54 -7.78
C THR A 115 -6.01 -10.10 -8.22
N PHE A 116 -4.85 -9.53 -7.89
CA PHE A 116 -4.48 -8.15 -8.23
C PHE A 116 -3.92 -8.08 -9.64
N GLN A 117 -4.83 -8.11 -10.63
CA GLN A 117 -4.49 -7.98 -12.04
C GLN A 117 -4.65 -6.53 -12.50
N PRO A 118 -3.57 -5.88 -13.00
CA PRO A 118 -3.65 -4.49 -13.46
C PRO A 118 -4.57 -4.37 -14.67
N TRP A 119 -5.54 -3.47 -14.60
CA TRP A 119 -6.40 -3.13 -15.73
C TRP A 119 -5.75 -1.98 -16.50
N PHE A 120 -5.43 -2.19 -17.78
CA PHE A 120 -4.61 -1.27 -18.59
C PHE A 120 -3.29 -0.86 -17.90
N GLY A 121 -2.67 -1.77 -17.15
CA GLY A 121 -1.40 -1.53 -16.46
C GLY A 121 -1.52 -0.78 -15.12
N VAL A 122 -2.74 -0.49 -14.66
CA VAL A 122 -3.01 0.23 -13.40
C VAL A 122 -3.76 -0.68 -12.42
N LEU A 123 -3.35 -0.65 -11.15
CA LEU A 123 -4.14 -1.21 -10.06
C LEU A 123 -5.15 -0.14 -9.61
N VAL A 124 -6.40 -0.26 -10.04
CA VAL A 124 -7.46 0.69 -9.65
C VAL A 124 -7.58 0.67 -8.12
N ASN A 125 -7.48 1.84 -7.49
CA ASN A 125 -7.40 2.05 -6.02
C ASN A 125 -6.11 1.58 -5.33
N GLY A 126 -5.15 0.99 -6.05
CA GLY A 126 -3.93 0.46 -5.45
C GLY A 126 -4.21 -0.78 -4.59
N LEU A 127 -3.59 -0.84 -3.41
CA LEU A 127 -3.77 -1.91 -2.42
C LEU A 127 -4.06 -1.30 -1.05
N THR A 128 -4.91 -1.93 -0.26
CA THR A 128 -5.06 -1.65 1.18
C THR A 128 -3.92 -2.28 1.99
N LEU A 129 -3.79 -1.91 3.26
CA LEU A 129 -2.76 -2.47 4.14
C LEU A 129 -2.92 -3.98 4.33
N GLU A 130 -4.15 -4.47 4.47
CA GLU A 130 -4.50 -5.90 4.53
C GLU A 130 -4.12 -6.64 3.25
N GLU A 131 -4.50 -6.10 2.09
CA GLU A 131 -4.20 -6.71 0.80
C GLU A 131 -2.70 -6.79 0.55
N LEU A 132 -1.94 -5.77 0.97
CA LEU A 132 -0.48 -5.82 0.89
C LEU A 132 0.11 -6.86 1.86
N ALA A 133 -0.45 -7.00 3.07
CA ALA A 133 -0.03 -8.04 4.01
C ALA A 133 -0.27 -9.44 3.46
N ASP A 134 -1.43 -9.68 2.85
CA ASP A 134 -1.76 -10.96 2.21
C ASP A 134 -0.87 -11.23 1.00
N LEU A 135 -0.54 -10.20 0.23
CA LEU A 135 0.42 -10.31 -0.86
C LEU A 135 1.81 -10.74 -0.35
N ILE A 136 2.27 -10.18 0.77
CA ILE A 136 3.54 -10.58 1.38
C ILE A 136 3.47 -12.03 1.87
N ARG A 137 2.41 -12.42 2.58
CA ARG A 137 2.22 -13.81 3.06
C ARG A 137 2.22 -14.84 1.94
N ARG A 138 1.76 -14.47 0.74
CA ARG A 138 1.82 -15.34 -0.46
C ARG A 138 3.21 -15.47 -1.06
N ARG A 139 4.13 -14.55 -0.75
CA ARG A 139 5.52 -14.53 -1.27
C ARG A 139 6.55 -14.95 -0.24
N LEU A 140 6.21 -14.84 1.04
CA LEU A 140 7.07 -15.18 2.16
C LEU A 140 6.33 -16.08 3.13
N ASP A 141 6.93 -17.23 3.38
CA ASP A 141 6.60 -18.12 4.50
C ASP A 141 7.13 -17.52 5.82
N ARG A 142 6.58 -16.36 6.20
CA ARG A 142 7.00 -15.55 7.36
C ARG A 142 5.80 -14.87 8.03
N GLN A 143 5.95 -14.57 9.31
CA GLN A 143 4.94 -13.78 10.03
C GLN A 143 4.91 -12.34 9.52
N VAL A 144 3.69 -11.85 9.30
CA VAL A 144 3.40 -10.47 8.90
C VAL A 144 2.37 -9.90 9.87
N HIS A 145 2.81 -8.95 10.69
CA HIS A 145 1.98 -8.27 11.68
C HIS A 145 1.47 -6.96 11.11
N VAL A 146 0.16 -6.72 11.24
CA VAL A 146 -0.48 -5.45 10.85
C VAL A 146 -0.64 -4.59 12.09
N VAL A 147 -0.11 -3.37 12.07
CA VAL A 147 -0.10 -2.46 13.22
C VAL A 147 -0.73 -1.12 12.87
N ARG A 148 -1.58 -0.60 13.75
CA ARG A 148 -2.35 0.64 13.59
C ARG A 148 -2.47 1.40 14.90
N ASP A 149 -2.96 2.63 14.81
CA ASP A 149 -3.45 3.45 15.93
C ASP A 149 -2.43 3.59 17.07
N LEU A 150 -1.14 3.59 16.72
CA LEU A 150 -0.06 3.79 17.66
C LEU A 150 -0.09 5.23 18.19
N SER A 151 0.17 5.39 19.49
CA SER A 151 0.59 6.68 20.02
C SER A 151 1.95 7.08 19.44
N LEU A 152 2.29 8.37 19.44
CA LEU A 152 3.60 8.83 18.96
C LEU A 152 4.78 8.15 19.71
N PRO A 153 4.75 7.96 21.06
CA PRO A 153 5.78 7.19 21.75
C PRO A 153 5.89 5.75 21.24
N ALA A 154 4.77 5.03 21.10
CA ALA A 154 4.77 3.66 20.60
C ALA A 154 5.26 3.57 19.13
N PHE A 155 4.94 4.57 18.31
CA PHE A 155 5.46 4.68 16.95
C PHE A 155 6.98 4.86 16.96
N ARG A 156 7.53 5.75 17.80
CA ARG A 156 8.98 5.92 17.96
C ARG A 156 9.67 4.64 18.43
N ASP A 157 9.06 3.90 19.34
CA ASP A 157 9.60 2.61 19.80
C ASP A 157 9.58 1.56 18.68
N LEU A 158 8.53 1.53 17.86
CA LEU A 158 8.51 0.70 16.65
C LEU A 158 9.60 1.12 15.65
N MET A 159 9.84 2.42 15.44
CA MET A 159 10.89 2.91 14.54
C MET A 159 12.29 2.51 15.01
N LYS A 160 12.56 2.48 16.31
CA LYS A 160 13.83 1.94 16.86
C LYS A 160 14.04 0.49 16.44
N SER A 161 12.97 -0.33 16.45
CA SER A 161 13.04 -1.72 15.98
C SER A 161 13.30 -1.85 14.47
N GLY A 162 13.06 -0.78 13.70
CA GLY A 162 13.39 -0.71 12.27
C GLY A 162 14.89 -0.74 11.95
N ASN A 163 15.76 -0.67 12.95
CA ASN A 163 17.20 -0.89 12.80
C ASN A 163 17.62 -2.35 13.05
N ASP A 164 16.73 -3.20 13.58
CA ASP A 164 17.02 -4.62 13.81
C ASP A 164 17.03 -5.38 12.47
N PRO A 165 18.17 -5.98 12.06
CA PRO A 165 18.26 -6.71 10.79
C PRO A 165 17.34 -7.93 10.72
N ARG A 166 16.77 -8.39 11.84
CA ARG A 166 15.78 -9.48 11.91
C ARG A 166 14.37 -9.02 11.56
N LYS A 167 14.13 -7.72 11.36
CA LYS A 167 12.84 -7.15 11.01
C LYS A 167 12.89 -6.39 9.69
N ARG A 168 11.77 -6.34 9.00
CA ARG A 168 11.51 -5.40 7.90
C ARG A 168 10.20 -4.71 8.17
N LEU A 169 10.23 -3.38 8.11
CA LEU A 169 9.04 -2.57 8.31
C LEU A 169 8.60 -1.98 6.97
N ILE A 170 7.29 -2.01 6.73
CA ILE A 170 6.65 -1.29 5.63
C ILE A 170 5.69 -0.29 6.24
N VAL A 171 5.72 0.94 5.74
CA VAL A 171 4.81 2.00 6.16
C VAL A 171 3.76 2.24 5.10
N ASN A 172 2.51 2.37 5.52
CA ASN A 172 1.43 2.91 4.74
C ASN A 172 1.07 4.30 5.29
N PHE A 173 1.18 5.33 4.47
CA PHE A 173 0.99 6.71 4.90
C PHE A 173 0.29 7.53 3.82
N HIS A 174 -0.31 8.65 4.22
CA HIS A 174 -0.83 9.64 3.28
C HIS A 174 0.25 10.69 2.96
N ARG A 175 0.45 11.02 1.68
CA ARG A 175 1.45 12.03 1.28
C ARG A 175 1.08 13.46 1.69
N GLY A 176 -0.21 13.75 1.83
CA GLY A 176 -0.74 15.06 2.23
C GLY A 176 -0.06 15.67 3.47
N PRO A 177 -0.06 15.01 4.64
CA PRO A 177 0.64 15.50 5.82
C PRO A 177 2.14 15.70 5.64
N LEU A 178 2.80 15.08 4.65
CA LEU A 178 4.24 15.28 4.41
C LEU A 178 4.46 16.44 3.45
N PHE A 179 3.79 16.40 2.29
CA PHE A 179 4.12 17.19 1.10
C PHE A 179 3.07 18.23 0.73
N GLY A 180 2.00 18.34 1.52
CA GLY A 180 0.82 19.18 1.23
C GLY A 180 -0.04 18.69 0.07
N ARG A 181 0.27 17.52 -0.50
CA ARG A 181 -0.39 16.97 -1.69
C ARG A 181 -0.28 15.46 -1.76
N GLY A 182 -0.99 14.88 -2.73
CA GLY A 182 -0.94 13.46 -3.04
C GLY A 182 -1.91 12.63 -2.21
N ALA A 183 -1.80 11.31 -2.36
CA ALA A 183 -2.70 10.32 -1.79
C ALA A 183 -1.94 9.30 -0.91
N GLY A 184 -2.61 8.21 -0.56
CA GLY A 184 -2.01 7.06 0.12
C GLY A 184 -0.80 6.48 -0.63
N HIS A 185 0.15 5.93 0.12
CA HIS A 185 1.41 5.41 -0.40
C HIS A 185 1.97 4.29 0.49
N PHE A 186 2.81 3.44 -0.10
CA PHE A 186 3.59 2.44 0.61
C PHE A 186 5.07 2.61 0.33
N SER A 187 5.90 2.38 1.35
CA SER A 187 7.34 2.30 1.22
C SER A 187 7.94 1.47 2.35
N PRO A 188 9.10 0.82 2.16
CA PRO A 188 9.86 0.26 3.27
C PRO A 188 10.41 1.37 4.17
N ILE A 189 10.53 1.07 5.48
CA ILE A 189 11.39 1.83 6.38
C ILE A 189 12.77 1.19 6.34
N LEU A 190 13.77 1.98 5.96
CA LEU A 190 15.16 1.54 5.81
C LEU A 190 15.96 1.69 7.10
N GLY A 191 15.45 2.49 8.04
CA GLY A 191 16.01 2.63 9.37
C GLY A 191 15.49 3.87 10.10
N TYR A 192 16.06 4.14 11.26
CA TYR A 192 15.73 5.26 12.13
C TYR A 192 17.01 5.82 12.75
N LEU A 193 17.17 7.13 12.76
CA LEU A 193 18.26 7.87 13.38
C LEU A 193 17.76 8.46 14.71
N PRO A 194 17.95 7.78 15.86
CA PRO A 194 17.27 8.15 17.10
C PRO A 194 17.72 9.49 17.67
N SER A 195 19.00 9.86 17.46
CA SER A 195 19.54 11.13 17.96
C SER A 195 19.02 12.36 17.20
N GLN A 196 18.47 12.17 16.00
CA GLN A 196 17.83 13.24 15.21
C GLN A 196 16.30 13.12 15.19
N ASP A 197 15.72 12.05 15.75
CA ASP A 197 14.30 11.71 15.60
C ASP A 197 13.86 11.59 14.12
N LEU A 198 14.74 11.10 13.24
CA LEU A 198 14.50 10.98 11.80
C LEU A 198 14.30 9.54 11.36
N VAL A 199 13.19 9.28 10.70
CA VAL A 199 12.89 8.01 10.03
C VAL A 199 13.41 8.06 8.60
N PHE A 200 14.12 7.02 8.19
CA PHE A 200 14.59 6.87 6.82
C PHE A 200 13.60 6.05 6.00
N VAL A 201 12.80 6.73 5.20
CA VAL A 201 11.77 6.13 4.36
C VAL A 201 12.38 5.83 2.99
N GLY A 202 12.36 4.56 2.58
CA GLY A 202 12.81 4.15 1.26
C GLY A 202 11.75 4.40 0.21
N ASP A 203 11.47 5.66 -0.13
CA ASP A 203 10.38 5.93 -1.06
C ASP A 203 10.59 5.23 -2.41
N VAL A 204 9.60 4.42 -2.81
CA VAL A 204 9.58 3.70 -4.09
C VAL A 204 9.09 4.59 -5.24
N ASN A 205 8.67 5.81 -4.96
CA ASN A 205 8.47 6.83 -5.97
C ASN A 205 9.82 7.46 -6.34
N GLY A 206 10.21 7.31 -7.61
CA GLY A 206 11.50 7.79 -8.13
C GLY A 206 11.70 9.30 -8.06
N ASP A 207 10.62 10.10 -7.99
CA ASP A 207 10.72 11.56 -7.89
C ASP A 207 11.13 12.00 -6.47
N TYR A 208 10.61 11.31 -5.45
CA TYR A 208 10.93 11.61 -4.05
C TYR A 208 12.23 10.93 -3.63
N ARG A 209 12.47 9.69 -4.07
CA ARG A 209 13.61 8.83 -3.68
C ARG A 209 13.65 8.58 -2.15
N PRO A 210 14.56 7.73 -1.64
CA PRO A 210 14.70 7.56 -0.20
C PRO A 210 15.02 8.89 0.52
N PHE A 211 14.21 9.24 1.52
CA PHE A 211 14.26 10.53 2.22
C PHE A 211 14.19 10.37 3.73
N LEU A 212 14.57 11.44 4.45
CA LEU A 212 14.45 11.54 5.89
C LEU A 212 13.26 12.41 6.29
N VAL A 213 12.57 12.01 7.36
CA VAL A 213 11.41 12.72 7.90
C VAL A 213 11.35 12.55 9.40
N SER A 214 10.91 13.58 10.15
CA SER A 214 10.73 13.42 11.59
C SER A 214 9.70 12.34 11.91
N SER A 215 9.93 11.58 12.99
CA SER A 215 9.01 10.51 13.38
C SER A 215 7.59 11.01 13.63
N GLU A 216 7.44 12.19 14.24
CA GLU A 216 6.14 12.83 14.46
C GLU A 216 5.43 13.14 13.14
N ARG A 217 6.16 13.66 12.15
CA ARG A 217 5.59 14.02 10.86
C ARG A 217 5.12 12.80 10.09
N LEU A 218 5.90 11.72 10.11
CA LEU A 218 5.50 10.44 9.52
C LEU A 218 4.34 9.82 10.29
N TRP A 219 4.36 9.85 11.62
CA TRP A 219 3.27 9.35 12.46
C TRP A 219 1.93 10.02 12.13
N ARG A 220 1.88 11.35 11.97
CA ARG A 220 0.66 12.06 11.55
C ARG A 220 0.14 11.58 10.19
N ALA A 221 1.03 11.16 9.30
CA ALA A 221 0.67 10.64 7.98
C ALA A 221 0.18 9.19 8.03
N VAL A 222 0.72 8.40 8.95
CA VAL A 222 0.25 7.03 9.22
C VAL A 222 -1.09 7.04 9.95
N ALA A 223 -1.33 8.00 10.84
CA ALA A 223 -2.59 8.16 11.59
C ALA A 223 -3.78 8.66 10.74
N THR A 224 -3.64 8.68 9.41
CA THR A 224 -4.72 9.13 8.50
C THR A 224 -5.62 7.96 8.09
N HIS A 225 -6.88 8.27 7.77
CA HIS A 225 -7.85 7.29 7.32
C HIS A 225 -7.67 6.91 5.84
N ASP A 226 -7.76 5.62 5.55
CA ASP A 226 -7.80 5.09 4.19
C ASP A 226 -9.25 4.80 3.77
N ASN A 227 -9.75 5.57 2.80
CA ASN A 227 -11.15 5.49 2.35
C ASN A 227 -11.49 4.14 1.69
N THR A 228 -10.50 3.44 1.11
CA THR A 228 -10.74 2.16 0.44
C THR A 228 -11.01 1.04 1.46
N SER A 229 -10.24 0.99 2.55
CA SER A 229 -10.41 0.00 3.61
C SER A 229 -11.38 0.42 4.72
N GLY A 230 -11.69 1.71 4.84
CA GLY A 230 -12.45 2.25 5.96
C GLY A 230 -11.70 2.16 7.30
N LYS A 231 -10.37 2.06 7.29
CA LYS A 231 -9.52 1.92 8.47
C LYS A 231 -8.41 2.97 8.47
N SER A 232 -7.78 3.19 9.63
CA SER A 232 -6.51 3.92 9.68
C SER A 232 -5.46 3.22 8.80
N ARG A 233 -4.56 4.00 8.21
CA ARG A 233 -3.30 3.46 7.66
C ARG A 233 -2.44 2.92 8.82
N GLY A 234 -1.25 2.43 8.51
CA GLY A 234 -0.48 1.69 9.50
C GLY A 234 0.87 1.22 9.01
N LEU A 235 1.38 0.20 9.69
CA LEU A 235 2.65 -0.44 9.36
C LEU A 235 2.46 -1.94 9.25
N LEU A 236 3.32 -2.57 8.45
CA LEU A 236 3.54 -4.00 8.47
C LEU A 236 4.91 -4.29 9.08
N ILE A 237 4.96 -5.28 9.96
CA ILE A 237 6.20 -5.83 10.51
C ILE A 237 6.36 -7.23 9.94
N VAL A 238 7.49 -7.47 9.28
CA VAL A 238 7.86 -8.77 8.73
C VAL A 238 9.07 -9.29 9.47
N ASP A 239 8.95 -10.46 10.10
CA ASP A 239 10.06 -11.14 10.74
C ASP A 239 10.89 -11.88 9.68
N VAL A 240 12.21 -11.69 9.70
CA VAL A 240 13.13 -12.25 8.70
C VAL A 240 13.46 -13.71 9.00
N THR A 241 13.50 -14.08 10.28
CA THR A 241 13.70 -15.47 10.74
C THR A 241 12.48 -16.33 10.41
N ARG A 242 12.70 -17.58 9.98
CA ARG A 242 11.61 -18.55 9.84
C ARG A 242 10.90 -18.74 11.19
N SER A 243 9.58 -18.91 11.16
CA SER A 243 8.92 -19.59 12.26
C SER A 243 9.51 -20.99 12.34
N GLU A 244 10.16 -21.34 13.44
CA GLU A 244 10.53 -22.72 13.70
C GLU A 244 9.22 -23.51 13.83
N VAL A 245 8.98 -24.46 12.93
CA VAL A 245 8.00 -25.51 13.17
C VAL A 245 8.67 -26.42 14.19
N VAL A 246 8.21 -26.38 15.44
CA VAL A 246 8.58 -27.39 16.44
C VAL A 246 7.91 -28.68 15.99
N ASP A 247 8.68 -29.58 15.41
CA ASP A 247 8.23 -30.94 15.11
C ASP A 247 8.30 -31.77 16.40
N GLU A 248 7.19 -31.84 17.13
CA GLU A 248 7.05 -32.66 18.35
C GLU A 248 7.01 -34.18 18.06
N SER A 249 7.34 -34.65 16.85
CA SER A 249 7.25 -36.07 16.49
C SER A 249 8.50 -36.93 16.77
N VAL A 250 9.53 -36.39 17.45
CA VAL A 250 10.78 -37.13 17.75
C VAL A 250 11.15 -37.09 19.23
N GLU A 251 10.22 -37.39 20.13
CA GLU A 251 10.55 -37.78 21.52
C GLU A 251 9.66 -38.95 21.94
N GLY A 252 10.09 -40.16 21.60
CA GLY A 252 9.34 -41.37 21.95
C GLY A 252 9.92 -42.65 21.39
N ARG A 253 11.25 -42.83 21.45
CA ARG A 253 11.91 -44.13 21.24
C ARG A 253 13.33 -44.07 21.80
N TRP A 254 13.49 -44.36 23.08
CA TRP A 254 14.61 -45.09 23.70
C TRP A 254 14.13 -45.67 25.02
#